data_AF-A0A834YAS8-F1
#
_entry.id   AF-A0A834YAS8-F1
#
_cell.length_a   1.000
_cell.length_b   1.000
_cell.length_c   1.000
_cell.angle_alpha   90.00
_cell.angle_beta   90.00
_cell.angle_gamma   90.00
#
_symmetry.space_group_name_H-M   'P 1'
#
loop_
_entity.id
_entity.type
_entity.pdbx_description
1 polymer ?
#
loop_
_entity_poly.entity_id
_entity_poly.type
_entity_poly.pdbx_seq_one_letter_code
_entity_poly.pdbx_strand_id
1 'polypeptide(L)'
;MCFDYRGSWDTTVTGAHAALYDSKSNVSTSYGLGSWIKAGVPGKKMVMGLPLYGRTWKLEKPEIHGIGAPGIGVGPGDEGTMTFSQVMDFNRKNNATVVYDSDSVSMYSYAGTSWIGYDDSISVTIKIGFARAHGLTGYFFWAVNGDKDWKISRQDYLHAVKALADEIAIIDHPISDDDLTLYVLNGLGSDFWEIAAPIRARETPLAFEELHDLLVGHESYLQRLEAATQ
;
A
#
# COMPACT_ATOMS: atom_id res chain seq x y z
N MET A 1 -14.07 0.02 -9.67
CA MET A 1 -13.33 -0.36 -8.44
C MET A 1 -12.20 -1.25 -8.88
N CYS A 2 -10.96 -0.95 -8.46
CA CYS A 2 -9.76 -1.54 -9.07
C CYS A 2 -9.15 -2.67 -8.22
N PHE A 3 -10.02 -3.55 -7.73
CA PHE A 3 -9.73 -4.66 -6.84
C PHE A 3 -10.83 -5.72 -6.96
N ASP A 4 -10.69 -6.85 -6.26
CA ASP A 4 -11.58 -8.02 -6.35
C ASP A 4 -11.58 -8.69 -7.73
N TYR A 5 -10.44 -8.68 -8.41
CA TYR A 5 -10.20 -9.43 -9.64
C TYR A 5 -10.09 -10.95 -9.41
N ARG A 6 -9.69 -11.35 -8.21
CA ARG A 6 -9.49 -12.74 -7.76
C ARG A 6 -9.92 -12.85 -6.30
N GLY A 7 -10.44 -14.00 -5.87
CA GLY A 7 -10.89 -14.18 -4.50
C GLY A 7 -11.52 -15.54 -4.25
N SER A 8 -12.24 -15.68 -3.13
CA SER A 8 -12.79 -16.95 -2.64
C SER A 8 -13.85 -17.60 -3.54
N TRP A 9 -14.40 -16.87 -4.51
CA TRP A 9 -15.30 -17.42 -5.54
C TRP A 9 -14.59 -18.32 -6.57
N ASP A 10 -13.26 -18.26 -6.67
CA ASP A 10 -12.45 -19.19 -7.44
C ASP A 10 -11.15 -19.50 -6.68
N THR A 11 -11.14 -20.66 -6.03
CA THR A 11 -10.02 -21.13 -5.20
C THR A 11 -9.09 -22.08 -5.93
N THR A 12 -9.33 -22.35 -7.22
CA THR A 12 -8.55 -23.34 -7.99
C THR A 12 -7.12 -22.87 -8.26
N VAL A 13 -6.91 -21.56 -8.32
CA VAL A 13 -5.60 -20.93 -8.48
C VAL A 13 -5.49 -19.66 -7.64
N THR A 14 -4.31 -19.43 -7.05
CA THR A 14 -4.00 -18.18 -6.35
C THR A 14 -3.97 -16.99 -7.32
N GLY A 15 -4.14 -15.77 -6.80
CA GLY A 15 -4.08 -14.60 -7.68
C GLY A 15 -3.99 -13.25 -6.98
N ALA A 16 -3.45 -12.27 -7.71
CA ALA A 16 -3.43 -10.88 -7.30
C ALA A 16 -4.84 -10.26 -7.47
N HIS A 17 -5.55 -10.07 -6.37
CA HIS A 17 -6.92 -9.54 -6.41
C HIS A 17 -7.00 -8.07 -6.84
N ALA A 18 -5.89 -7.33 -6.84
CA ALA A 18 -5.81 -5.93 -7.25
C ALA A 18 -4.66 -5.68 -8.24
N ALA A 19 -4.36 -6.66 -9.09
CA ALA A 19 -3.30 -6.58 -10.09
C ALA A 19 -3.34 -5.28 -10.91
N LEU A 20 -2.21 -4.58 -11.01
CA LEU A 20 -2.06 -3.43 -11.90
C LEU A 20 -2.06 -3.89 -13.36
N TYR A 21 -1.31 -4.95 -13.65
CA TYR A 21 -1.22 -5.57 -14.96
C TYR A 21 -1.56 -7.06 -14.87
N ASP A 22 -2.10 -7.60 -15.96
CA ASP A 22 -2.28 -9.03 -16.15
C ASP A 22 -1.93 -9.34 -17.61
N SER A 23 -0.87 -10.11 -17.81
CA SER A 23 -0.41 -10.52 -19.15
C SER A 23 -1.22 -11.67 -19.75
N LYS A 24 -2.01 -12.36 -18.92
CA LYS A 24 -2.75 -13.57 -19.29
C LYS A 24 -4.23 -13.27 -19.58
N SER A 25 -4.74 -12.14 -19.13
CA SER A 25 -6.14 -11.76 -19.31
C SER A 25 -6.35 -10.25 -19.27
N ASN A 26 -7.61 -9.85 -19.48
CA ASN A 26 -8.03 -8.45 -19.40
C ASN A 26 -8.55 -8.06 -17.99
N VAL A 27 -8.24 -8.86 -16.96
CA VAL A 27 -8.71 -8.64 -15.59
C VAL A 27 -7.61 -7.95 -14.78
N SER A 28 -7.43 -6.65 -15.01
CA SER A 28 -6.44 -5.83 -14.30
C SER A 28 -6.86 -4.36 -14.23
N THR A 29 -6.22 -3.60 -13.33
CA THR A 29 -6.46 -2.16 -13.15
C THR A 29 -6.10 -1.35 -14.38
N SER A 30 -4.95 -1.62 -15.02
CA SER A 30 -4.54 -0.93 -16.25
C SER A 30 -5.54 -1.15 -17.39
N TYR A 31 -5.98 -2.40 -17.62
CA TYR A 31 -6.97 -2.70 -18.64
C TYR A 31 -8.33 -2.07 -18.32
N GLY A 32 -8.79 -2.19 -17.07
CA GLY A 32 -10.08 -1.64 -16.64
C GLY A 32 -10.15 -0.13 -16.79
N LEU A 33 -9.14 0.59 -16.30
CA LEU A 33 -9.06 2.05 -16.45
C LEU A 33 -8.92 2.46 -17.92
N GLY A 34 -8.06 1.77 -18.68
CA GLY A 34 -7.88 2.00 -20.11
C GLY A 34 -9.18 1.80 -20.91
N SER A 35 -10.02 0.85 -20.52
CA SER A 35 -11.33 0.60 -21.14
C SER A 35 -12.30 1.77 -20.93
N TRP A 36 -12.35 2.35 -19.72
CA TRP A 36 -13.15 3.54 -19.45
C TRP A 36 -12.66 4.77 -20.22
N ILE A 37 -11.35 4.97 -20.30
CA ILE A 37 -10.74 6.06 -21.07
C ILE A 37 -11.08 5.89 -22.56
N LYS A 38 -10.95 4.67 -23.09
CA LYS A 38 -11.29 4.35 -24.49
C LYS A 38 -12.79 4.57 -24.78
N ALA A 39 -13.66 4.38 -23.79
CA ALA A 39 -15.08 4.67 -23.89
C ALA A 39 -15.41 6.18 -23.78
N GLY A 40 -14.41 7.04 -23.61
CA GLY A 40 -14.56 8.50 -23.60
C GLY A 40 -14.65 9.14 -22.21
N VAL A 41 -14.43 8.39 -21.12
CA VAL A 41 -14.35 8.97 -19.78
C VAL A 41 -13.02 9.72 -19.64
N PRO A 42 -13.04 11.05 -19.37
CA PRO A 42 -11.80 11.78 -19.16
C PRO A 42 -11.07 11.29 -17.90
N GLY A 43 -9.76 11.05 -17.98
CA GLY A 43 -8.93 10.64 -16.83
C GLY A 43 -9.10 11.56 -15.62
N LYS A 44 -9.19 12.88 -15.84
CA LYS A 44 -9.47 13.90 -14.82
C LYS A 44 -10.83 13.83 -14.12
N LYS A 45 -11.64 12.81 -14.41
CA LYS A 45 -12.89 12.48 -13.69
C LYS A 45 -12.84 11.09 -13.06
N MET A 46 -11.72 10.38 -13.19
CA MET A 46 -11.54 9.00 -12.74
C MET A 46 -10.71 8.97 -11.46
N VAL A 47 -11.11 8.08 -10.56
CA VAL A 47 -10.43 7.83 -9.28
C VAL A 47 -10.13 6.34 -9.17
N MET A 48 -8.88 5.99 -8.93
CA MET A 48 -8.44 4.59 -8.80
C MET A 48 -8.67 4.07 -7.38
N GLY A 49 -9.30 2.90 -7.23
CA GLY A 49 -9.49 2.29 -5.91
C GLY A 49 -8.29 1.44 -5.51
N LEU A 50 -7.84 1.55 -4.26
CA LEU A 50 -6.72 0.77 -3.70
C LEU A 50 -7.21 -0.01 -2.47
N PRO A 51 -7.05 -1.34 -2.41
CA PRO A 51 -7.50 -2.11 -1.26
C PRO A 51 -6.51 -2.02 -0.09
N LEU A 52 -7.03 -1.91 1.12
CA LEU A 52 -6.29 -2.09 2.38
C LEU A 52 -6.63 -3.46 3.00
N TYR A 53 -6.73 -4.47 2.14
CA TYR A 53 -7.00 -5.86 2.48
C TYR A 53 -6.41 -6.75 1.39
N GLY A 54 -6.27 -8.04 1.70
CA GLY A 54 -5.88 -9.09 0.77
C GLY A 54 -6.95 -10.17 0.64
N ARG A 55 -6.78 -11.01 -0.37
CA ARG A 55 -7.55 -12.24 -0.58
C ARG A 55 -6.67 -13.45 -0.31
N THR A 56 -7.26 -14.55 0.16
CA THR A 56 -6.49 -15.69 0.67
C THR A 56 -6.90 -17.03 0.07
N TRP A 57 -5.92 -17.91 -0.03
CA TRP A 57 -6.04 -19.24 -0.60
C TRP A 57 -5.34 -20.27 0.29
N LYS A 58 -5.82 -21.50 0.21
CA LYS A 58 -5.09 -22.69 0.67
C LYS A 58 -4.41 -23.35 -0.53
N LEU A 59 -3.09 -23.32 -0.57
CA LEU A 59 -2.28 -23.99 -1.58
C LEU A 59 -2.49 -25.50 -1.52
N GLU A 60 -2.47 -26.13 -2.70
CA GLU A 60 -2.38 -27.59 -2.79
C GLU A 60 -1.05 -28.09 -2.23
N LYS A 61 0.05 -27.40 -2.59
CA LYS A 61 1.42 -27.73 -2.22
C LYS A 61 2.18 -26.46 -1.84
N PRO A 62 2.83 -26.41 -0.67
CA PRO A 62 3.53 -25.21 -0.22
C PRO A 62 4.74 -24.85 -1.11
N GLU A 63 5.29 -25.81 -1.86
CA GLU A 63 6.43 -25.59 -2.77
C GLU A 63 6.03 -24.89 -4.08
N ILE A 64 4.74 -24.88 -4.41
CA ILE A 64 4.19 -24.19 -5.59
C ILE A 64 3.32 -23.05 -5.07
N HIS A 65 3.92 -21.85 -4.97
CA HIS A 65 3.34 -20.73 -4.22
C HIS A 65 3.34 -19.41 -4.99
N GLY A 66 3.69 -19.41 -6.27
CA GLY A 66 3.63 -18.21 -7.12
C GLY A 66 2.18 -17.78 -7.39
N ILE A 67 2.01 -16.63 -8.03
CA ILE A 67 0.71 -16.23 -8.58
C ILE A 67 0.25 -17.24 -9.63
N GLY A 68 -0.98 -17.74 -9.48
CA GLY A 68 -1.53 -18.81 -10.33
C GLY A 68 -1.18 -20.22 -9.86
N ALA A 69 -0.60 -20.38 -8.67
CA ALA A 69 -0.36 -21.68 -8.06
C ALA A 69 -1.67 -22.42 -7.76
N PRO A 70 -1.72 -23.76 -7.87
CA PRO A 70 -2.91 -24.54 -7.55
C PRO A 70 -3.37 -24.34 -6.10
N GLY A 71 -4.64 -23.99 -5.94
CA GLY A 71 -5.32 -23.88 -4.66
C GLY A 71 -6.40 -24.96 -4.50
N ILE A 72 -6.69 -25.30 -3.24
CA ILE A 72 -7.67 -26.34 -2.86
C ILE A 72 -8.74 -25.80 -1.92
N GLY A 73 -8.81 -24.48 -1.74
CA GLY A 73 -9.81 -23.86 -0.91
C GLY A 73 -9.45 -22.45 -0.46
N VAL A 74 -10.33 -21.92 0.38
CA VAL A 74 -10.18 -20.60 0.99
C VAL A 74 -9.04 -20.63 2.01
N GLY A 75 -8.22 -19.58 2.01
CA GLY A 75 -7.12 -19.41 2.96
C GLY A 75 -7.56 -18.86 4.32
N PRO A 76 -6.62 -18.35 5.13
CA PRO A 76 -6.94 -17.72 6.41
C PRO A 76 -7.79 -16.44 6.26
N GLY A 77 -8.42 -16.02 7.35
CA GLY A 77 -9.25 -14.81 7.39
C GLY A 77 -10.74 -15.07 7.24
N ASP A 78 -11.50 -13.99 7.20
CA ASP A 78 -12.96 -14.04 7.10
C ASP A 78 -13.38 -14.23 5.64
N GLU A 79 -13.97 -15.38 5.33
CA GLU A 79 -14.38 -15.79 3.96
C GLU A 79 -13.29 -15.57 2.89
N GLY A 80 -12.02 -15.76 3.27
CA GLY A 80 -10.89 -15.58 2.36
C GLY A 80 -10.39 -14.15 2.25
N THR A 81 -10.67 -13.32 3.26
CA THR A 81 -10.31 -11.90 3.31
C THR A 81 -9.56 -11.59 4.59
N MET A 82 -8.49 -10.81 4.47
CA MET A 82 -7.74 -10.30 5.61
C MET A 82 -7.46 -8.81 5.40
N THR A 83 -7.70 -7.96 6.38
CA THR A 83 -7.24 -6.57 6.32
C THR A 83 -5.72 -6.51 6.23
N PHE A 84 -5.15 -5.43 5.69
CA PHE A 84 -3.70 -5.27 5.64
C PHE A 84 -3.05 -5.43 7.03
N SER A 85 -3.71 -4.89 8.07
CA SER A 85 -3.36 -5.14 9.48
C SER A 85 -3.29 -6.63 9.84
N GLN A 86 -4.33 -7.40 9.54
CA GLN A 86 -4.33 -8.85 9.78
C GLN A 86 -3.26 -9.59 8.98
N VAL A 87 -2.97 -9.16 7.73
CA VAL A 87 -1.90 -9.73 6.92
C VAL A 87 -0.54 -9.51 7.58
N MET A 88 -0.27 -8.30 8.08
CA MET A 88 0.97 -7.98 8.80
C MET A 88 1.14 -8.84 10.06
N ASP A 89 0.08 -9.00 10.84
CA ASP A 89 0.10 -9.84 12.04
C ASP A 89 0.28 -11.32 11.70
N PHE A 90 -0.38 -11.81 10.64
CA PHE A 90 -0.19 -13.16 10.14
C PHE A 90 1.26 -13.40 9.71
N ASN A 91 1.85 -12.48 8.95
CA ASN A 91 3.21 -12.61 8.46
C ASN A 91 4.21 -12.69 9.62
N ARG A 92 4.05 -11.82 10.62
CA ARG A 92 4.89 -11.82 11.83
C ARG A 92 4.73 -13.10 12.64
N LYS A 93 3.49 -13.51 12.92
CA LYS A 93 3.18 -14.67 13.77
C LYS A 93 3.64 -15.99 13.17
N ASN A 94 3.57 -16.13 11.84
CA ASN A 94 3.84 -17.37 11.14
C ASN A 94 5.22 -17.40 10.46
N ASN A 95 6.04 -16.35 10.63
CA ASN A 95 7.30 -16.18 9.92
C ASN A 95 7.14 -16.38 8.40
N ALA A 96 6.10 -15.74 7.84
CA ALA A 96 5.72 -15.94 6.44
C ALA A 96 6.79 -15.39 5.49
N THR A 97 6.94 -16.05 4.34
CA THR A 97 7.74 -15.50 3.24
C THR A 97 6.91 -14.47 2.49
N VAL A 98 7.44 -13.25 2.35
CA VAL A 98 6.78 -12.14 1.65
C VAL A 98 7.48 -11.93 0.31
N VAL A 99 6.70 -11.81 -0.76
CA VAL A 99 7.19 -11.71 -2.13
C VAL A 99 6.50 -10.56 -2.84
N TYR A 100 7.29 -9.71 -3.49
CA TYR A 100 6.81 -8.73 -4.46
C TYR A 100 6.78 -9.36 -5.84
N ASP A 101 5.62 -9.31 -6.49
CA ASP A 101 5.45 -9.76 -7.87
C ASP A 101 5.44 -8.55 -8.82
N SER A 102 6.50 -8.42 -9.62
CA SER A 102 6.66 -7.31 -10.56
C SER A 102 5.70 -7.34 -11.73
N ASP A 103 5.23 -8.52 -12.13
CA ASP A 103 4.37 -8.70 -13.30
C ASP A 103 2.97 -8.14 -13.04
N SER A 104 2.41 -8.43 -11.86
CA SER A 104 1.11 -7.91 -11.41
C SER A 104 1.20 -6.60 -10.63
N VAL A 105 2.39 -6.20 -10.18
CA VAL A 105 2.63 -5.09 -9.24
C VAL A 105 1.77 -5.27 -8.00
N SER A 106 2.01 -6.37 -7.28
CA SER A 106 1.32 -6.69 -6.04
C SER A 106 2.23 -7.48 -5.10
N MET A 107 1.78 -7.67 -3.87
CA MET A 107 2.44 -8.53 -2.90
C MET A 107 1.69 -9.84 -2.74
N TYR A 108 2.43 -10.89 -2.42
CA TYR A 108 1.84 -12.03 -1.76
C TYR A 108 2.72 -12.53 -0.61
N SER A 109 2.12 -13.20 0.35
CA SER A 109 2.84 -13.91 1.39
C SER A 109 2.32 -15.32 1.56
N TYR A 110 3.18 -16.21 2.04
CA TYR A 110 2.79 -17.59 2.32
C TYR A 110 3.53 -18.18 3.53
N ALA A 111 2.82 -19.06 4.24
CA ALA A 111 3.36 -19.86 5.35
C ALA A 111 2.68 -21.23 5.36
N GLY A 112 3.46 -22.29 5.11
CA GLY A 112 2.89 -23.60 4.81
C GLY A 112 1.96 -23.52 3.60
N THR A 113 0.73 -23.99 3.75
CA THR A 113 -0.28 -23.94 2.68
C THR A 113 -1.13 -22.67 2.69
N SER A 114 -0.96 -21.76 3.65
CA SER A 114 -1.66 -20.48 3.65
C SER A 114 -1.00 -19.52 2.66
N TRP A 115 -1.79 -18.90 1.79
CA TRP A 115 -1.33 -17.90 0.82
C TRP A 115 -2.25 -16.68 0.86
N ILE A 116 -1.67 -15.48 0.84
CA ILE A 116 -2.37 -14.21 0.91
C ILE A 116 -1.84 -13.28 -0.19
N GLY A 117 -2.70 -12.79 -1.07
CA GLY A 117 -2.37 -11.78 -2.08
C GLY A 117 -2.95 -10.42 -1.67
N TYR A 118 -2.12 -9.38 -1.65
CA TYR A 118 -2.46 -8.07 -1.09
C TYR A 118 -1.62 -6.94 -1.71
N ASP A 119 -1.88 -5.71 -1.28
CA ASP A 119 -1.07 -4.53 -1.58
C ASP A 119 -0.36 -4.02 -0.31
N ASP A 120 0.89 -3.58 -0.47
CA ASP A 120 1.71 -2.95 0.56
C ASP A 120 2.17 -1.54 0.12
N SER A 121 3.04 -0.90 0.91
CA SER A 121 3.56 0.43 0.59
C SER A 121 4.29 0.50 -0.76
N ILE A 122 5.00 -0.55 -1.17
CA ILE A 122 5.75 -0.57 -2.44
C ILE A 122 4.78 -0.59 -3.61
N SER A 123 3.90 -1.59 -3.63
CA SER A 123 2.91 -1.79 -4.70
C SER A 123 1.91 -0.63 -4.78
N VAL A 124 1.47 -0.08 -3.65
CA VAL A 124 0.61 1.12 -3.60
C VAL A 124 1.32 2.32 -4.21
N THR A 125 2.57 2.58 -3.86
CA THR A 125 3.33 3.73 -4.39
C THR A 125 3.43 3.66 -5.92
N ILE A 126 3.73 2.48 -6.47
CA ILE A 126 3.81 2.28 -7.92
C ILE A 126 2.45 2.52 -8.59
N LYS A 127 1.36 2.01 -8.00
CA LYS A 127 0.00 2.21 -8.52
C LYS A 127 -0.41 3.68 -8.50
N ILE A 128 -0.05 4.42 -7.46
CA ILE A 128 -0.30 5.87 -7.37
C ILE A 128 0.49 6.62 -8.44
N GLY A 129 1.76 6.24 -8.67
CA GLY A 129 2.54 6.73 -9.80
C GLY A 129 1.88 6.46 -11.14
N PHE A 130 1.32 5.25 -11.34
CA PHE A 130 0.54 4.91 -12.53
C PHE A 130 -0.69 5.81 -12.71
N ALA A 131 -1.46 6.04 -11.63
CA ALA A 131 -2.64 6.92 -11.66
C ALA A 131 -2.27 8.35 -12.06
N ARG A 132 -1.17 8.89 -11.50
CA ARG A 132 -0.65 10.21 -11.87
C ARG A 132 -0.24 10.26 -13.34
N ALA A 133 0.53 9.29 -13.81
CA ALA A 133 1.00 9.23 -15.19
C ALA A 133 -0.14 9.15 -16.23
N HIS A 134 -1.28 8.57 -15.85
CA HIS A 134 -2.48 8.46 -16.69
C HIS A 134 -3.46 9.64 -16.51
N GLY A 135 -3.06 10.69 -15.78
CA GLY A 135 -3.87 11.90 -15.59
C GLY A 135 -5.18 11.64 -14.86
N LEU A 136 -5.21 10.65 -13.96
CA LEU A 136 -6.36 10.42 -13.10
C LEU A 136 -6.49 11.54 -12.07
N THR A 137 -7.72 11.83 -11.61
CA THR A 137 -7.97 12.82 -10.55
C THR A 137 -7.32 12.44 -9.23
N GLY A 138 -7.20 11.14 -8.97
CA GLY A 138 -6.62 10.62 -7.75
C GLY A 138 -6.96 9.16 -7.52
N TYR A 139 -6.94 8.77 -6.25
CA TYR A 139 -7.25 7.43 -5.78
C TYR A 139 -8.02 7.49 -4.45
N PHE A 140 -8.56 6.35 -4.02
CA PHE A 140 -9.14 6.20 -2.69
C PHE A 140 -8.78 4.83 -2.11
N PHE A 141 -8.72 4.74 -0.78
CA PHE A 141 -8.49 3.47 -0.08
C PHE A 141 -9.80 2.79 0.33
N TRP A 142 -9.88 1.48 0.12
CA TRP A 142 -10.97 0.63 0.59
C TRP A 142 -10.46 -0.44 1.57
N ALA A 143 -10.72 -0.32 2.87
CA ALA A 143 -11.16 0.88 3.57
C ALA A 143 -10.14 1.24 4.64
N VAL A 144 -10.15 2.50 5.09
CA VAL A 144 -9.12 3.07 5.96
C VAL A 144 -8.85 2.25 7.23
N ASN A 145 -9.87 1.59 7.78
CA ASN A 145 -9.77 0.71 8.95
C ASN A 145 -8.98 -0.58 8.70
N GLY A 146 -8.63 -0.87 7.45
CA GLY A 146 -7.79 -2.01 7.08
C GLY A 146 -6.29 -1.75 7.20
N ASP A 147 -5.86 -0.48 7.25
CA ASP A 147 -4.45 -0.11 7.39
C ASP A 147 -3.89 -0.58 8.74
N LYS A 148 -2.57 -0.78 8.81
CA LYS A 148 -1.87 -1.09 10.06
C LYS A 148 -1.19 0.18 10.54
N ASP A 149 -1.70 0.81 11.59
CA ASP A 149 -1.08 1.96 12.25
C ASP A 149 -0.74 3.11 11.28
N TRP A 150 -1.61 3.33 10.29
CA TRP A 150 -1.41 4.32 9.21
C TRP A 150 -0.21 4.06 8.30
N LYS A 151 0.33 2.83 8.26
CA LYS A 151 1.56 2.53 7.54
C LYS A 151 1.47 2.84 6.04
N ILE A 152 0.43 2.38 5.35
CA ILE A 152 0.28 2.65 3.91
C ILE A 152 -0.08 4.11 3.68
N SER A 153 -1.07 4.61 4.43
CA SER A 153 -1.60 5.98 4.27
C SER A 153 -0.59 7.08 4.63
N ARG A 154 0.26 6.89 5.64
CA ARG A 154 1.31 7.84 6.03
C ARG A 154 2.49 7.82 5.07
N GLN A 155 2.92 6.64 4.62
CA GLN A 155 3.97 6.56 3.60
C GLN A 155 3.55 7.28 2.32
N ASP A 156 2.30 7.10 1.92
CA ASP A 156 1.71 7.80 0.79
C ASP A 156 1.68 9.32 1.00
N TYR A 157 1.24 9.79 2.17
CA TYR A 157 1.30 11.21 2.53
C TYR A 157 2.71 11.80 2.38
N LEU A 158 3.73 11.13 2.92
CA LEU A 158 5.11 11.59 2.83
C LEU A 158 5.60 11.61 1.37
N HIS A 159 5.31 10.57 0.58
CA HIS A 159 5.63 10.56 -0.84
C HIS A 159 4.93 11.68 -1.62
N ALA A 160 3.66 11.96 -1.32
CA ALA A 160 2.92 13.05 -1.95
C ALA A 160 3.57 14.42 -1.66
N VAL A 161 3.98 14.66 -0.42
CA VAL A 161 4.69 15.89 -0.03
C VAL A 161 6.03 16.02 -0.77
N LYS A 162 6.85 14.96 -0.77
CA LYS A 162 8.14 14.98 -1.47
C LYS A 162 7.98 15.23 -2.97
N ALA A 163 7.03 14.53 -3.61
CA ALA A 163 6.81 14.67 -5.04
C ALA A 163 6.36 16.09 -5.42
N LEU A 164 5.49 16.72 -4.61
CA LEU A 164 5.11 18.12 -4.82
C LEU A 164 6.30 19.07 -4.65
N ALA A 165 7.14 18.85 -3.64
CA ALA A 165 8.33 19.65 -3.44
C ALA A 165 9.34 19.51 -4.58
N ASP A 166 9.56 18.30 -5.08
CA ASP A 166 10.42 18.05 -6.23
C ASP A 166 9.87 18.71 -7.51
N GLU A 167 8.54 18.67 -7.74
CA GLU A 167 7.90 19.37 -8.87
C GLU A 167 8.11 20.90 -8.81
N ILE A 168 8.06 21.49 -7.63
CA ILE A 168 8.29 22.93 -7.44
C ILE A 168 9.79 23.26 -7.54
N ALA A 169 10.67 22.36 -7.10
CA ALA A 169 12.11 22.50 -7.28
C ALA A 169 12.50 22.49 -8.78
N ILE A 170 11.85 21.68 -9.62
CA ILE A 170 12.09 21.61 -11.07
C ILE A 170 11.82 22.94 -11.78
N ILE A 171 10.89 23.77 -11.27
CA ILE A 171 10.59 25.10 -11.82
C ILE A 171 11.43 26.22 -11.17
N ASP A 172 12.59 25.89 -10.60
CA ASP A 172 13.52 26.79 -9.90
C ASP A 172 12.92 27.49 -8.66
N HIS A 173 11.96 26.84 -7.99
CA HIS A 173 11.34 27.35 -6.75
C HIS A 173 11.40 26.34 -5.59
N PRO A 174 12.58 25.78 -5.24
CA PRO A 174 12.66 24.74 -4.21
C PRO A 174 12.07 25.22 -2.87
N ILE A 175 11.25 24.36 -2.25
CA ILE A 175 10.73 24.59 -0.90
C ILE A 175 11.89 24.39 0.11
N SER A 176 11.97 25.24 1.13
CA SER A 176 12.95 25.09 2.19
C SER A 176 12.68 23.84 3.03
N ASP A 177 13.73 23.19 3.54
CA ASP A 177 13.59 22.03 4.43
C ASP A 177 12.76 22.33 5.69
N ASP A 178 12.81 23.57 6.19
CA ASP A 178 12.01 24.03 7.33
C ASP A 178 10.51 24.09 7.00
N ASP A 179 10.15 24.66 5.85
CA ASP A 179 8.75 24.74 5.41
C ASP A 179 8.19 23.35 5.10
N LEU A 180 9.01 22.50 4.47
CA LEU A 180 8.72 21.08 4.24
C LEU A 180 8.46 20.34 5.55
N THR A 181 9.35 20.50 6.52
CA THR A 181 9.22 19.89 7.85
C THR A 181 7.95 20.35 8.55
N LEU A 182 7.68 21.66 8.53
CA LEU A 182 6.50 22.23 9.15
C LEU A 182 5.22 21.71 8.49
N TYR A 183 5.18 21.64 7.15
CA TYR A 183 4.06 21.09 6.39
C TYR A 183 3.81 19.64 6.76
N VAL A 184 4.85 18.79 6.71
CA VAL A 184 4.76 17.37 7.06
C VAL A 184 4.17 17.22 8.47
N LEU A 185 4.79 17.86 9.47
CA LEU A 185 4.39 17.73 10.88
C LEU A 185 2.98 18.26 11.17
N ASN A 186 2.47 19.22 10.40
CA ASN A 186 1.11 19.72 10.57
C ASN A 186 0.04 18.78 10.00
N GLY A 187 0.39 17.91 9.06
CA GLY A 187 -0.51 16.89 8.52
C GLY A 187 -0.47 15.56 9.27
N LEU A 188 0.41 15.39 10.27
CA LEU A 188 0.46 14.19 11.10
C LEU A 188 -0.65 14.19 12.17
N GLY A 189 -1.10 12.98 12.53
CA GLY A 189 -2.09 12.78 13.61
C GLY A 189 -1.52 13.05 15.01
N SER A 190 -2.40 13.08 16.02
CA SER A 190 -2.05 13.41 17.42
C SER A 190 -0.95 12.53 18.01
N ASP A 191 -0.82 11.29 17.55
CA ASP A 191 0.17 10.32 18.06
C ASP A 191 1.62 10.71 17.76
N PHE A 192 1.81 11.66 16.84
CA PHE A 192 3.12 12.21 16.47
C PHE A 192 3.44 13.53 17.17
N TRP A 193 2.55 14.07 18.01
CA TRP A 193 2.81 15.31 18.77
C TRP A 193 4.15 15.24 19.51
N GLU A 194 4.41 14.10 20.18
CA GLU A 194 5.55 13.94 21.08
C GLU A 194 6.89 14.06 20.37
N ILE A 195 6.96 13.59 19.12
CA ILE A 195 8.15 13.74 18.29
C ILE A 195 8.12 15.02 17.46
N ALA A 196 6.94 15.56 17.14
CA ALA A 196 6.82 16.79 16.36
C ALA A 196 7.33 18.02 17.12
N ALA A 197 7.03 18.14 18.42
CA ALA A 197 7.46 19.27 19.25
C ALA A 197 9.00 19.45 19.28
N PRO A 198 9.82 18.43 19.61
CA PRO A 198 11.27 18.57 19.60
C PRO A 198 11.84 18.78 18.20
N ILE A 199 11.23 18.21 17.15
CA ILE A 199 11.66 18.47 15.77
C ILE A 199 11.48 19.95 15.40
N ARG A 200 10.32 20.54 15.74
CA ARG A 200 10.02 21.97 15.48
C ARG A 200 10.96 22.93 16.23
N ALA A 201 11.53 22.48 17.34
CA ALA A 201 12.41 23.29 18.18
C ALA A 201 13.89 23.21 17.77
N ARG A 202 14.25 22.44 16.73
CA ARG A 202 15.63 22.33 16.26
C ARG A 202 16.12 23.66 15.68
N GLU A 203 17.38 23.99 15.99
CA GLU A 203 18.07 25.14 15.38
C GLU A 203 18.56 24.84 13.96
N THR A 204 18.79 23.55 13.66
CA THR A 204 19.22 23.09 12.33
C THR A 204 18.08 22.40 11.59
N PRO A 205 17.82 22.78 10.32
CA PRO A 205 16.85 22.10 9.47
C PRO A 205 17.17 20.61 9.34
N LEU A 206 16.12 19.80 9.18
CA LEU A 206 16.24 18.37 8.87
C LEU A 206 16.08 18.18 7.36
N ALA A 207 16.95 17.36 6.77
CA ALA A 207 16.66 16.86 5.43
C ALA A 207 15.38 16.02 5.47
N PHE A 208 14.64 16.00 4.36
CA PHE A 208 13.39 15.23 4.25
C PHE A 208 13.59 13.75 4.62
N GLU A 209 14.72 13.17 4.23
CA GLU A 209 15.09 11.78 4.49
C GLU A 209 15.31 11.53 5.99
N GLU A 210 15.94 12.48 6.70
CA GLU A 210 16.11 12.38 8.15
C GLU A 210 14.77 12.51 8.89
N LEU A 211 13.90 13.41 8.42
CA LEU A 211 12.54 13.55 8.95
C LEU A 211 11.74 12.25 8.74
N HIS A 212 11.82 11.65 7.56
CA HIS A 212 11.18 10.37 7.26
C HIS A 212 11.65 9.27 8.21
N ASP A 213 12.95 9.10 8.39
CA ASP A 213 13.54 8.10 9.29
C ASP A 213 13.07 8.28 10.75
N LEU A 214 13.00 9.52 11.25
CA LEU A 214 12.49 9.82 12.59
C LEU A 214 11.02 9.43 12.74
N LEU A 215 10.18 9.72 11.75
CA LEU A 215 8.76 9.37 11.78
C LEU A 215 8.55 7.86 11.74
N VAL A 216 9.33 7.13 10.95
CA VAL A 216 9.31 5.65 10.91
C VAL A 216 9.81 5.06 12.24
N GLY A 217 10.84 5.65 12.83
CA GLY A 217 11.35 5.27 14.15
C GLY A 217 10.30 5.43 15.25
N HIS A 218 9.56 6.55 15.24
CA HIS A 218 8.48 6.82 16.19
C HIS A 218 7.30 5.85 16.04
N GLU A 219 6.88 5.55 14.80
CA GLU A 219 5.86 4.53 14.58
C GLU A 219 6.29 3.17 15.18
N SER A 220 7.54 2.77 14.95
CA SER A 220 8.09 1.53 15.51
C SER A 220 8.14 1.54 17.04
N TYR A 221 8.19 2.72 17.66
CA TYR A 221 8.09 2.89 19.11
C TYR A 221 6.64 2.77 19.59
N LEU A 222 5.69 3.46 18.94
CA LEU A 222 4.26 3.36 19.25
C LEU A 222 3.75 1.92 19.18
N GLN A 223 4.15 1.18 18.15
CA GLN A 223 3.81 -0.24 18.00
C GLN A 223 4.31 -1.11 19.16
N ARG A 224 5.47 -0.79 19.73
CA ARG A 224 6.03 -1.52 20.88
C ARG A 224 5.29 -1.19 22.17
N LEU A 225 4.83 0.05 22.34
CA LEU A 225 4.01 0.45 23.49
C LEU A 225 2.66 -0.27 23.49
N GLU A 226 1.99 -0.33 22.34
CA GLU A 226 0.72 -1.06 22.19
C GLU A 226 0.89 -2.55 22.48
N ALA A 227 1.97 -3.16 21.97
CA ALA A 227 2.25 -4.58 22.22
C ALA A 227 2.59 -4.87 23.70
N ALA A 228 3.08 -3.89 24.46
CA ALA A 228 3.37 -4.04 25.88
C ALA A 228 2.15 -3.80 26.79
N THR A 229 1.05 -3.28 26.24
CA THR A 229 -0.20 -2.99 26.96
C THR A 229 -1.31 -4.02 26.72
N GLN A 230 -1.06 -5.04 25.88
CA GLN A 230 -1.91 -6.21 25.65
C GLN A 230 -1.35 -7.45 26.35
#